data_AF-A0A7C3E683-F1
#
_entry.id   AF-A0A7C3E683-F1
#
_cell.length_a   1.000
_cell.length_b   1.000
_cell.length_c   1.000
_cell.angle_alpha   90.00
_cell.angle_beta   90.00
_cell.angle_gamma   90.00
#
_symmetry.space_group_name_H-M   'P 1'
#
loop_
_entity.id
_entity.type
_entity.pdbx_description
1 polymer ?
#
loop_
_entity_poly.entity_id
_entity_poly.type
_entity_poly.pdbx_seq_one_letter_code
_entity_poly.pdbx_strand_id
1 'polypeptide(L)' 'VRVVNTAAGTAAKVRTIIESRDANEVWSTVGVSENIIEASWQALTDSITYKLFKDQRGHGNSSA' A
#
# COMPACT_ATOMS: atom_id res chain seq x y z
N VAL A 1 13.85 19.20 -5.17
CA VAL A 1 12.38 19.03 -5.20
C VAL A 1 11.79 19.89 -4.09
N ARG A 2 10.88 20.82 -4.42
CA ARG A 2 10.25 21.71 -3.42
C ARG A 2 8.74 21.51 -3.51
N VAL A 3 8.12 21.10 -2.42
CA VAL A 3 6.67 20.99 -2.30
C VAL A 3 6.18 22.24 -1.58
N VAL A 4 5.41 23.07 -2.29
CA VAL A 4 4.83 24.30 -1.77
C VAL A 4 3.43 23.96 -1.28
N ASN A 5 3.16 24.26 -0.01
CA ASN A 5 1.85 24.12 0.60
C ASN A 5 0.82 24.98 -0.17
N THR A 6 -0.09 24.33 -0.91
CA THR A 6 -1.20 24.96 -1.65
C THR A 6 -2.47 24.79 -0.84
N ALA A 7 -2.85 25.82 -0.10
CA ALA A 7 -3.99 25.80 0.82
C ALA A 7 -5.37 25.44 0.22
N ALA A 8 -5.52 25.23 -1.09
CA ALA A 8 -6.73 24.63 -1.71
C ALA A 8 -6.49 24.33 -3.21
N GLY A 9 -5.53 23.46 -3.55
CA GLY A 9 -5.32 23.02 -4.93
C GLY A 9 -6.26 21.88 -5.33
N THR A 10 -7.51 22.18 -5.68
CA THR A 10 -8.55 21.27 -6.27
C THR A 10 -9.16 20.13 -5.43
N ALA A 11 -8.74 19.87 -4.18
CA ALA A 11 -9.22 18.71 -3.39
C ALA A 11 -9.14 17.36 -4.16
N ALA A 12 -8.24 17.29 -5.15
CA ALA A 12 -8.12 16.13 -6.01
C ALA A 12 -7.50 14.99 -5.21
N LYS A 13 -8.20 13.86 -5.15
CA LYS A 13 -7.68 12.65 -4.52
C LYS A 13 -6.52 12.09 -5.36
N VAL A 14 -5.38 11.90 -4.73
CA VAL A 14 -4.23 11.19 -5.29
C VAL A 14 -4.42 9.69 -5.03
N ARG A 15 -4.25 8.88 -6.07
CA ARG A 15 -4.23 7.41 -5.99
C ARG A 15 -2.80 6.91 -6.18
N THR A 16 -2.24 6.26 -5.18
CA THR A 16 -0.93 5.60 -5.25
C THR A 16 -1.14 4.10 -5.37
N ILE A 17 -0.44 3.45 -6.30
CA ILE A 17 -0.40 1.99 -6.45
C ILE A 17 1.02 1.54 -6.12
N ILE A 18 1.14 0.56 -5.21
CA ILE A 18 2.42 -0.09 -4.90
C ILE A 18 2.31 -1.54 -5.35
N GLU A 19 3.18 -1.93 -6.28
CA GLU A 19 3.41 -3.33 -6.62
C GLU A 19 4.52 -3.88 -5.72
N SER A 20 4.29 -5.04 -5.14
CA SER A 20 5.21 -5.73 -4.25
C SER A 20 5.35 -7.18 -4.70
N ARG A 21 6.53 -7.74 -4.49
CA ARG A 21 6.88 -9.07 -4.96
C ARG A 21 7.74 -9.79 -3.93
N ASP A 22 7.52 -11.08 -3.78
CA ASP A 22 8.46 -12.00 -3.13
C ASP A 22 8.95 -13.07 -4.13
N ALA A 23 9.52 -14.17 -3.62
CA ALA A 23 9.99 -15.26 -4.46
C ALA A 23 8.86 -16.00 -5.19
N ASN A 24 7.64 -16.00 -4.65
CA ASN A 24 6.54 -16.88 -5.04
C ASN A 24 5.41 -16.12 -5.76
N GLU A 25 5.25 -14.83 -5.49
CA GLU A 25 4.09 -14.06 -5.92
C GLU A 25 4.35 -12.56 -6.06
N VAL A 26 3.47 -11.94 -6.84
CA VAL A 26 3.38 -10.48 -7.02
C VAL A 26 1.98 -10.06 -6.58
N TRP A 27 1.90 -8.98 -5.81
CA TRP A 27 0.65 -8.36 -5.40
C TRP A 27 0.73 -6.85 -5.51
N SER A 28 -0.42 -6.19 -5.48
CA SER A 28 -0.50 -4.74 -5.54
C SER A 28 -1.47 -4.21 -4.50
N THR A 29 -1.16 -3.07 -3.92
CA THR A 29 -2.00 -2.34 -2.99
C THR A 29 -2.21 -0.91 -3.46
N VAL A 30 -3.30 -0.30 -2.99
CA VAL A 30 -3.72 1.03 -3.41
C VAL A 30 -4.00 1.88 -2.18
N GLY A 31 -3.42 3.07 -2.14
CA GLY A 31 -3.73 4.09 -1.15
C GLY A 31 -4.31 5.34 -1.82
N VAL A 32 -5.26 5.99 -1.16
CA VAL A 32 -5.98 7.14 -1.73
C VAL A 32 -6.10 8.24 -0.69
N SER A 33 -5.49 9.38 -0.99
CA SER A 33 -5.52 10.55 -0.10
C SER A 33 -5.32 11.82 -0.91
N GLU A 34 -5.73 12.96 -0.37
CA GLU A 34 -5.40 14.27 -0.95
C GLU A 34 -3.89 14.57 -0.82
N ASN A 35 -3.19 13.88 0.09
CA ASN A 35 -1.74 13.99 0.25
C ASN A 35 -1.05 12.71 -0.26
N ILE A 36 -0.10 12.88 -1.18
CA ILE A 36 0.68 11.77 -1.75
C ILE A 36 1.47 10.97 -0.71
N ILE A 37 1.95 11.62 0.36
CA ILE A 37 2.70 10.95 1.43
C ILE A 37 1.77 9.99 2.19
N GLU A 38 0.57 10.45 2.52
CA GLU A 38 -0.45 9.64 3.20
C GLU A 38 -0.93 8.49 2.31
N ALA A 39 -1.24 8.76 1.04
CA ALA A 39 -1.63 7.72 0.08
C ALA A 39 -0.55 6.64 -0.06
N SER A 40 0.73 7.03 -0.06
CA SER A 40 1.85 6.10 -0.15
C SER A 40 2.03 5.29 1.15
N TRP A 41 1.87 5.92 2.31
CA TRP A 41 1.94 5.24 3.61
C TRP A 41 0.85 4.16 3.76
N GLN A 42 -0.37 4.48 3.36
CA GLN A 42 -1.50 3.54 3.35
C GLN A 42 -1.20 2.34 2.45
N ALA A 43 -0.85 2.59 1.18
CA ALA A 43 -0.54 1.52 0.23
C ALA A 43 0.59 0.61 0.73
N LEU A 44 1.64 1.18 1.33
CA LEU A 44 2.79 0.43 1.82
C LEU A 44 2.44 -0.44 3.03
N THR A 45 1.75 0.14 4.02
CA THR A 45 1.34 -0.57 5.23
C THR A 45 0.38 -1.71 4.89
N ASP A 46 -0.55 -1.48 3.97
CA ASP A 46 -1.45 -2.51 3.46
C ASP A 46 -0.69 -3.63 2.76
N SER A 47 0.35 -3.31 1.97
CA SER A 47 1.16 -4.31 1.26
C SER A 47 1.86 -5.27 2.23
N ILE A 48 2.48 -4.73 3.28
CA ILE A 48 3.17 -5.51 4.30
C ILE A 48 2.16 -6.35 5.10
N THR A 49 1.05 -5.73 5.51
CA THR A 49 -0.01 -6.40 6.28
C THR A 49 -0.64 -7.54 5.50
N TYR A 50 -0.94 -7.33 4.21
CA TYR A 50 -1.44 -8.36 3.32
C TYR A 50 -0.49 -9.55 3.27
N LYS A 51 0.81 -9.30 3.09
CA LYS A 51 1.80 -10.37 2.99
C LYS A 51 1.91 -11.17 4.29
N LEU A 52 2.02 -10.50 5.43
CA LEU A 52 2.09 -11.15 6.74
C LEU A 52 0.84 -12.00 7.03
N PHE A 53 -0.35 -11.49 6.73
CA PHE A 53 -1.60 -12.23 6.93
C PHE A 53 -1.67 -13.46 6.01
N LYS A 54 -1.21 -13.33 4.77
CA LYS A 54 -1.19 -14.42 3.80
C LYS A 54 -0.20 -15.52 4.18
N ASP A 55 1.00 -15.15 4.64
CA ASP A 55 2.00 -16.10 5.11
C ASP A 55 1.50 -16.89 6.32
N GLN A 56 0.83 -16.23 7.27
CA GLN A 56 0.20 -16.91 8.41
C GLN A 56 -0.85 -17.95 7.97
N ARG A 57 -1.67 -17.64 6.95
CA ARG A 57 -2.65 -18.59 6.42
C ARG A 57 -1.99 -19.75 5.67
N GLY A 58 -0.87 -19.52 5.00
CA GLY A 58 -0.10 -20.55 4.32
C GLY A 58 0.52 -21.56 5.29
N HIS A 59 1.02 -21.09 6.44
CA HIS A 59 1.62 -21.95 7.47
C HIS A 59 0.60 -22.77 8.29
N GLY A 60 -0.66 -22.33 8.38
CA GLY A 60 -1.70 -23.00 9.18
C GLY A 60 -2.33 -24.26 8.56
N ASN A 61 -1.97 -24.62 7.33
CA ASN A 61 -2.60 -25.73 6.58
C ASN A 61 -1.70 -26.98 6.43
N SER A 62 -0.56 -27.04 7.13
CA SER A 62 0.39 -28.17 7.07
C SER A 62 0.32 -29.12 8.28
N SER A 63 -0.76 -29.11 9.05
CA SER A 63 -0.96 -29.98 10.22
C SER A 63 -2.34 -30.62 10.23
N ALA A 64 -2.66 -31.38 9.17
CA ALA A 64 -3.76 -32.34 9.12
C ALA A 64 -3.28 -33.62 8.44
#